data_AF-A0A0P7K671-F1
#
_entry.id   AF-A0A0P7K671-F1
#
_cell.length_a   1.000
_cell.length_b   1.000
_cell.length_c   1.000
_cell.angle_alpha   90.00
_cell.angle_beta   90.00
_cell.angle_gamma   90.00
#
_symmetry.space_group_name_H-M   'P 1'
#
loop_
_entity.id
_entity.type
_entity.pdbx_description
1 polymer ?
#
loop_
_entity_poly.entity_id
_entity_poly.type
_entity_poly.pdbx_seq_one_letter_code
_entity_poly.pdbx_strand_id
1 'polypeptide(L)'
;MNSLEQRIEFLEEANEVVRMQNRVLSTALKGLIRALPADMAQDAVESIQLAFEDALAELSYEDSPHIDLFHDVTYSFFREKEH
;
A
#
# COMPACT_ATOMS: atom_id res chain seq x y z
N MET A 1 -25.23 -25.03 2.40
CA MET A 1 -23.98 -24.40 1.96
C MET A 1 -22.85 -25.36 2.23
N ASN A 2 -22.04 -25.65 1.22
CA ASN A 2 -20.89 -26.55 1.33
C ASN A 2 -19.79 -25.87 2.16
N SER A 3 -19.03 -26.65 2.94
CA SER A 3 -17.89 -26.16 3.74
C SER A 3 -16.88 -25.36 2.89
N LEU A 4 -16.74 -25.71 1.61
CA LEU A 4 -15.90 -24.96 0.65
C LEU A 4 -16.46 -23.58 0.31
N GLU A 5 -17.78 -23.46 0.07
CA GLU A 5 -18.43 -22.18 -0.26
C GLU A 5 -18.29 -21.18 0.89
N GLN A 6 -18.50 -21.65 2.13
CA GLN A 6 -18.33 -20.83 3.33
C GLN A 6 -16.89 -20.36 3.53
N ARG A 7 -15.90 -21.20 3.19
CA ARG A 7 -14.48 -20.82 3.26
C ARG A 7 -14.10 -19.80 2.19
N ILE A 8 -14.68 -19.91 0.99
CA ILE A 8 -14.46 -18.93 -0.09
C ILE A 8 -15.05 -17.58 0.30
N GLU A 9 -16.31 -17.55 0.73
CA GLU A 9 -17.00 -16.33 1.18
C GLU A 9 -16.23 -15.63 2.31
N PHE A 10 -15.75 -16.39 3.30
CA PHE A 10 -14.92 -15.85 4.37
C PHE A 10 -13.60 -15.23 3.85
N LEU A 11 -12.93 -15.87 2.89
CA LEU A 11 -11.69 -15.35 2.32
C LEU A 11 -11.92 -14.10 1.48
N GLU A 12 -13.04 -14.04 0.75
CA GLU A 12 -13.45 -12.85 -0.01
C GLU A 12 -13.72 -11.68 0.93
N GLU A 13 -14.51 -11.89 1.98
CA GLU A 13 -14.80 -10.86 2.99
C GLU A 13 -13.52 -10.39 3.68
N ALA A 14 -12.64 -11.32 4.09
CA ALA A 14 -11.36 -10.96 4.70
C ALA A 14 -10.47 -10.14 3.75
N ASN A 15 -10.47 -10.45 2.46
CA ASN A 15 -9.72 -9.68 1.47
C ASN A 15 -10.29 -8.26 1.31
N GLU A 16 -11.62 -8.13 1.27
CA GLU A 16 -12.29 -6.83 1.22
C GLU A 16 -11.98 -5.96 2.43
N VAL A 17 -12.00 -6.55 3.64
CA VAL A 17 -11.62 -5.85 4.88
C VAL A 17 -10.19 -5.33 4.80
N VAL A 18 -9.23 -6.15 4.37
CA VAL A 18 -7.82 -5.73 4.22
C VAL A 18 -7.67 -4.62 3.17
N ARG A 19 -8.37 -4.72 2.04
CA ARG A 19 -8.38 -3.65 1.02
C ARG A 19 -8.91 -2.34 1.58
N MET A 20 -9.99 -2.38 2.36
CA MET A 20 -10.55 -1.18 2.99
C MET A 20 -9.62 -0.62 4.07
N GLN A 21 -8.97 -1.45 4.87
CA GLN A 21 -7.96 -1.01 5.84
C GLN A 21 -6.79 -0.29 5.14
N ASN A 22 -6.25 -0.85 4.05
CA ASN A 22 -5.21 -0.20 3.26
C ASN A 22 -5.67 1.15 2.69
N ARG A 23 -6.92 1.23 2.22
CA ARG A 23 -7.50 2.49 1.73
C ARG A 23 -7.64 3.55 2.83
N VAL A 24 -8.06 3.14 4.02
CA VAL A 24 -8.14 4.04 5.20
C VAL A 24 -6.76 4.55 5.57
N LEU A 25 -5.76 3.67 5.64
CA LEU A 25 -4.38 4.05 5.95
C LEU A 25 -3.78 4.99 4.91
N SER A 26 -3.98 4.70 3.61
CA SER A 26 -3.56 5.58 2.51
C SER A 26 -4.21 6.98 2.63
N THR A 27 -5.50 7.02 2.92
CA THR A 27 -6.23 8.28 3.09
C THR A 27 -5.70 9.08 4.29
N ALA A 28 -5.47 8.42 5.43
CA ALA A 28 -4.92 9.05 6.62
C ALA A 28 -3.51 9.61 6.36
N LEU A 29 -2.63 8.82 5.73
CA LEU A 29 -1.26 9.22 5.41
C LEU A 29 -1.25 10.42 4.45
N LYS A 30 -2.06 10.40 3.38
CA LYS A 30 -2.19 11.54 2.46
C LYS A 30 -2.73 12.78 3.16
N GLY A 31 -3.68 12.62 4.08
CA GLY A 31 -4.20 13.68 4.93
C GLY A 31 -3.11 14.29 5.84
N LEU A 32 -2.26 13.46 6.43
CA LEU A 32 -1.12 13.89 7.26
C LEU A 32 -0.11 14.69 6.43
N ILE A 33 0.29 14.19 5.27
CA ILE A 33 1.22 14.90 4.37
C ILE A 33 0.65 16.27 3.97
N ARG A 34 -0.65 16.35 3.68
CA ARG A 34 -1.31 17.62 3.32
C ARG A 34 -1.35 18.63 4.47
N ALA A 35 -1.31 18.17 5.71
CA ALA A 35 -1.30 19.04 6.89
C ALA A 35 0.09 19.63 7.19
N LEU A 36 1.15 19.12 6.56
CA LEU A 36 2.51 19.62 6.75
C LEU A 36 2.74 20.95 5.99
N PRO A 37 3.65 21.80 6.48
CA PRO A 37 4.24 22.88 5.68
C PRO A 37 4.78 22.36 4.34
N ALA A 38 4.77 23.18 3.29
CA ALA A 38 5.04 22.73 1.93
C ALA A 38 6.45 22.12 1.74
N ASP A 39 7.45 22.69 2.40
CA ASP A 39 8.82 22.18 2.46
C ASP A 39 8.88 20.81 3.15
N MET A 40 8.30 20.69 4.34
CA MET A 40 8.24 19.41 5.07
C MET A 40 7.40 18.34 4.37
N ALA A 41 6.35 18.74 3.65
CA ALA A 41 5.50 17.84 2.90
C ALA A 41 6.27 17.20 1.73
N GLN A 42 7.15 17.97 1.08
CA GLN A 42 8.03 17.45 0.03
C GLN A 42 9.03 16.46 0.63
N ASP A 43 9.74 16.86 1.69
CA ASP A 43 10.72 15.99 2.38
C ASP A 43 10.09 14.68 2.87
N ALA A 44 8.85 14.77 3.39
CA ALA A 44 8.11 13.59 3.83
C ALA A 44 7.75 12.66 2.66
N VAL A 45 7.34 13.20 1.50
CA VAL A 45 7.04 12.38 0.31
C VAL A 45 8.31 11.68 -0.20
N GLU A 46 9.43 12.39 -0.30
CA GLU A 46 10.72 11.83 -0.72
C GLU A 46 11.20 10.75 0.27
N SER A 47 11.09 11.00 1.57
CA SER A 47 11.45 10.02 2.61
C SER A 47 10.59 8.76 2.54
N ILE A 48 9.28 8.90 2.28
CA ILE A 48 8.38 7.76 2.11
C ILE A 48 8.75 6.98 0.86
N GLN A 49 9.07 7.63 -0.26
CA GLN A 49 9.52 6.96 -1.49
C GLN A 49 10.77 6.12 -1.26
N LEU A 50 11.79 6.68 -0.58
CA LEU A 50 13.00 5.94 -0.23
C LEU A 50 12.70 4.71 0.65
N ALA A 51 11.80 4.83 1.62
CA ALA A 51 11.39 3.69 2.45
C ALA A 51 10.72 2.56 1.64
N PHE A 52 9.98 2.90 0.58
CA PHE A 52 9.43 1.90 -0.33
C PHE A 52 10.50 1.26 -1.21
N GLU A 53 11.49 2.03 -1.69
CA GLU A 53 12.63 1.50 -2.45
C GLU A 53 13.46 0.54 -1.61
N ASP A 54 13.74 0.88 -0.35
CA ASP A 54 14.45 0.01 0.60
C ASP A 54 13.68 -1.30 0.83
N ALA A 55 12.37 -1.24 1.04
CA ALA A 55 11.53 -2.42 1.20
C ALA A 55 11.50 -3.30 -0.06
N LEU A 56 11.47 -2.70 -1.26
CA LEU A 56 11.53 -3.44 -2.52
C LEU A 56 12.90 -4.12 -2.70
N ALA A 57 13.99 -3.45 -2.29
CA ALA A 57 15.33 -4.02 -2.30
C ALA A 57 15.44 -5.20 -1.33
N GLU A 58 14.86 -5.11 -0.14
CA GLU A 58 14.78 -6.21 0.83
C GLU A 58 14.02 -7.41 0.25
N LEU A 59 12.83 -7.18 -0.34
CA LEU A 59 12.07 -8.25 -1.01
C LEU A 59 12.86 -8.90 -2.14
N SER A 60 13.64 -8.11 -2.88
CA SER A 60 14.51 -8.61 -3.95
C SER A 60 15.66 -9.45 -3.41
N TYR A 61 16.25 -9.04 -2.29
CA TYR A 61 17.30 -9.80 -1.61
C TYR A 61 16.79 -11.13 -1.06
N GLU A 62 15.55 -11.16 -0.57
CA GLU A 62 14.88 -12.36 -0.06
C GLU A 62 14.32 -13.30 -1.15
N ASP A 63 14.48 -12.94 -2.43
CA ASP A 63 13.88 -13.65 -3.58
C ASP A 63 12.37 -13.86 -3.39
N SER A 64 11.69 -12.83 -2.88
CA SER A 64 10.27 -12.89 -2.53
C SER A 64 9.40 -12.99 -3.79
N PRO A 65 8.36 -13.85 -3.80
CA PRO A 65 7.40 -13.91 -4.92
C PRO A 65 6.51 -12.66 -5.02
N HIS A 66 6.63 -11.72 -4.08
CA HIS A 66 5.78 -10.52 -4.00
C HIS A 66 6.44 -9.24 -4.54
N ILE A 67 7.66 -9.32 -5.09
CA ILE A 67 8.41 -8.16 -5.60
C ILE A 67 7.58 -7.37 -6.62
N ASP A 68 7.08 -8.03 -7.67
CA ASP A 68 6.30 -7.37 -8.74
C ASP A 68 5.02 -6.75 -8.19
N LEU A 69 4.29 -7.48 -7.35
CA LEU A 69 3.05 -6.99 -6.73
C LEU A 69 3.32 -5.77 -5.84
N PHE A 70 4.39 -5.81 -5.03
CA PHE A 70 4.77 -4.70 -4.15
C PHE A 70 5.17 -3.46 -4.95
N HIS A 71 5.96 -3.64 -6.01
CA HIS A 71 6.32 -2.58 -6.94
C HIS A 71 5.07 -1.92 -7.56
N ASP A 72 4.13 -2.72 -8.07
CA ASP A 72 2.94 -2.21 -8.75
C ASP A 72 2.01 -1.43 -7.80
N VAL A 73 1.77 -1.93 -6.59
CA VAL A 73 0.91 -1.23 -5.61
C VAL A 73 1.57 0.02 -5.06
N THR A 74 2.90 0.01 -4.89
CA THR A 74 3.69 1.21 -4.52
C THR A 74 3.55 2.28 -5.59
N TYR A 75 3.68 1.88 -6.86
CA TYR A 75 3.55 2.80 -7.98
C TYR A 75 2.15 3.43 -8.05
N SER A 76 1.12 2.61 -7.89
CA SER A 76 -0.28 3.07 -7.84
C SER A 76 -0.52 4.07 -6.70
N PHE A 77 0.06 3.83 -5.51
CA PHE A 77 -0.08 4.69 -4.35
C PHE A 77 0.37 6.15 -4.63
N PHE A 78 1.51 6.31 -5.30
CA PHE A 78 2.07 7.63 -5.63
C PHE A 78 1.44 8.27 -6.86
N ARG A 79 0.98 7.47 -7.84
CA ARG A 79 0.32 7.98 -9.05
C ARG A 79 -1.12 8.49 -8.84
N GLU A 80 -1.78 8.13 -7.74
CA GLU A 80 -3.12 8.64 -7.41
C GLU A 80 -3.21 10.19 -7.27
N LYS A 81 -2.10 10.94 -7.40
CA LYS A 81 -2.12 12.41 -7.50
C LYS A 81 -2.45 12.96 -8.90
N GLU A 82 -2.49 12.15 -9.95
CA GLU A 82 -2.66 12.61 -11.34
C GLU A 82 -4.12 12.63 -11.86
N HIS A 83 -5.13 12.37 -11.01
CA HIS A 83 -6.55 12.37 -11.40
C HIS A 83 -7.42 13.26 -10.51
#